data_AF-A0ABD5NJH1-F1
#
_entry.id   AF-A0ABD5NJH1-F1
#
_cell.length_a   1.000
_cell.length_b   1.000
_cell.length_c   1.000
_cell.angle_alpha   90.00
_cell.angle_beta   90.00
_cell.angle_gamma   90.00
#
_symmetry.space_group_name_H-M   'P 1'
#
loop_
_entity.id
_entity.type
_entity.pdbx_description
1 polymer ?
#
loop_
_entity_poly.entity_id
_entity_poly.type
_entity_poly.pdbx_seq_one_letter_code
_entity_poly.pdbx_strand_id
1 'polypeptide(L)'
;MQFDASAARLFRSYATGQAPVEDLVAHPAYVVARQHAALLGRTLDANLVAEAVAGEADAFPDSDTLQSRWEAIDRLLDTVDDRATDWIADCTTQLTHVIPGAETGDLPLYLGIGYETGIGLADGAYLDVARPFYRENPARVRYVALHESTHVCYDRRHDLQATMAALDLDEPTGQRRFFETLLHTEAYAVYTAGIPWRADDGVADVDHPMCCDYHAVADDSWVHDLVDQYDSLRESFDRGETLSHEALMRRTFGGLRLPYRIGCALLDRVESEHGMAAVRDGFAMDAVSFCEKFDTVLDRYRQ
;
A
#
# COMPACT_ATOMS: atom_id res chain seq x y z
N MET A 1 4.11 -15.42 8.77
CA MET A 1 3.64 -14.04 8.99
C MET A 1 3.25 -13.94 10.44
N GLN A 2 3.41 -12.77 11.06
CA GLN A 2 3.00 -12.57 12.45
C GLN A 2 2.64 -11.11 12.70
N PHE A 3 1.50 -10.86 13.33
CA PHE A 3 1.17 -9.54 13.87
C PHE A 3 2.05 -9.22 15.09
N ASP A 4 2.63 -8.03 15.07
CA ASP A 4 3.50 -7.54 16.13
C ASP A 4 3.01 -6.19 16.67
N ALA A 5 2.38 -6.22 17.85
CA ALA A 5 1.88 -5.06 18.55
C ALA A 5 2.93 -4.34 19.42
N SER A 6 4.19 -4.79 19.44
CA SER A 6 5.22 -4.19 20.29
C SER A 6 5.46 -2.71 19.98
N ALA A 7 5.34 -2.30 18.71
CA ALA A 7 5.52 -0.91 18.29
C ALA A 7 4.44 0.01 18.88
N ALA A 8 3.15 -0.34 18.74
CA ALA A 8 2.06 0.41 19.35
C ALA A 8 2.15 0.46 20.89
N ARG A 9 2.53 -0.66 21.52
CA ARG A 9 2.75 -0.73 22.98
C ARG A 9 3.90 0.20 23.41
N LEU A 10 5.02 0.18 22.69
CA LEU A 10 6.16 1.05 22.95
C LEU A 10 5.83 2.53 22.73
N PHE A 11 5.07 2.86 21.68
CA PHE A 11 4.57 4.21 21.45
C PHE A 11 3.74 4.70 22.64
N ARG A 12 2.82 3.88 23.16
CA ARG A 12 2.03 4.22 24.35
C ARG A 12 2.91 4.42 25.60
N SER A 13 3.92 3.58 25.80
CA SER A 13 4.88 3.77 26.89
C SER A 13 5.65 5.07 26.74
N TYR A 14 6.08 5.44 25.53
CA TYR A 14 6.68 6.75 25.28
C TYR A 14 5.72 7.90 25.57
N ALA A 15 4.50 7.85 25.03
CA ALA A 15 3.48 8.88 25.22
C ALA A 15 3.06 9.08 26.69
N THR A 16 3.26 8.07 27.54
CA THR A 16 3.01 8.16 28.99
C THR A 16 4.27 8.41 29.84
N GLY A 17 5.41 8.67 29.20
CA GLY A 17 6.69 8.97 29.87
C GLY A 17 7.37 7.76 30.52
N GLN A 18 6.99 6.55 30.12
CA GLN A 18 7.53 5.29 30.63
C GLN A 18 8.68 4.73 29.78
N ALA A 19 8.84 5.23 28.54
CA ALA A 19 9.94 4.87 27.65
C ALA A 19 10.53 6.12 26.98
N PRO A 20 11.82 6.12 26.63
CA PRO A 20 12.45 7.18 25.85
C PRO A 20 12.05 7.10 24.36
N VAL A 21 12.15 8.21 23.62
CA VAL A 21 11.80 8.27 22.19
C VAL A 21 12.78 7.47 21.32
N GLU A 22 14.02 7.33 21.79
CA GLU A 22 15.09 6.61 21.13
C GLU A 22 14.76 5.13 20.95
N ASP A 23 14.11 4.51 21.94
CA ASP A 23 13.67 3.12 21.86
C ASP A 23 12.62 2.93 20.76
N LEU A 24 11.71 3.90 20.63
CA LEU A 24 10.66 3.90 19.61
C LEU A 24 11.24 4.05 18.21
N VAL A 25 12.15 5.01 18.01
CA VAL A 25 12.80 5.26 16.71
C VAL A 25 13.69 4.10 16.27
N ALA A 26 14.26 3.35 17.22
CA ALA A 26 15.07 2.17 16.97
C ALA A 26 14.24 0.90 16.71
N HIS A 27 12.93 0.92 16.99
CA HIS A 27 12.06 -0.24 16.82
C HIS A 27 11.94 -0.63 15.33
N PRO A 28 11.98 -1.92 14.96
CA PRO A 28 11.91 -2.38 13.56
C PRO A 28 10.76 -1.77 12.75
N ALA A 29 9.56 -1.69 13.34
CA ALA A 29 8.40 -1.01 12.76
C ALA A 29 8.70 0.44 12.30
N TYR A 30 9.38 1.24 13.13
CA TYR A 30 9.74 2.61 12.80
C TYR A 30 10.95 2.70 11.88
N VAL A 31 11.83 1.68 11.84
CA VAL A 31 12.87 1.57 10.81
C VAL A 31 12.23 1.42 9.43
N VAL A 32 11.24 0.54 9.27
CA VAL A 32 10.48 0.38 8.01
C VAL A 32 9.79 1.70 7.63
N ALA A 33 9.10 2.35 8.57
CA ALA A 33 8.45 3.64 8.32
C ALA A 33 9.44 4.74 7.90
N ARG A 34 10.63 4.77 8.50
CA ARG A 34 11.69 5.72 8.15
C ARG A 34 12.33 5.46 6.80
N GLN A 35 12.54 4.19 6.44
CA GLN A 35 12.98 3.80 5.09
C GLN A 35 11.97 4.28 4.06
N HIS A 36 10.67 4.02 4.29
CA HIS A 36 9.61 4.48 3.40
C HIS A 36 9.55 6.01 3.30
N ALA A 37 9.66 6.72 4.43
CA ALA A 37 9.72 8.19 4.44
C ALA A 37 10.88 8.72 3.59
N ALA A 38 12.06 8.12 3.71
CA ALA A 38 13.23 8.50 2.94
C ALA A 38 13.04 8.30 1.42
N LEU A 39 12.38 7.21 0.99
CA LEU A 39 12.05 6.98 -0.42
C LEU A 39 11.16 8.09 -1.02
N LEU A 40 10.31 8.70 -0.19
CA LEU A 40 9.44 9.80 -0.57
C LEU A 40 10.07 11.19 -0.32
N GLY A 41 11.35 11.26 0.06
CA GLY A 41 12.03 12.51 0.42
C GLY A 41 11.48 13.16 1.70
N ARG A 42 10.80 12.40 2.56
CA ARG A 42 10.26 12.83 3.86
C ARG A 42 11.17 12.38 4.99
N THR A 43 11.02 13.00 6.16
CA THR A 43 11.73 12.60 7.38
C THR A 43 10.74 12.19 8.45
N LEU A 44 10.97 11.04 9.08
CA LEU A 44 10.31 10.58 10.30
C LEU A 44 11.39 10.49 11.39
N ASP A 45 11.47 11.49 12.25
CA ASP A 45 12.46 11.58 13.31
C ASP A 45 11.82 11.69 14.70
N ALA A 46 12.66 11.69 15.73
CA ALA A 46 12.22 11.78 17.12
C ALA A 46 11.44 13.08 17.42
N ASN A 47 11.73 14.18 16.72
CA ASN A 47 11.07 15.46 16.95
C ASN A 47 9.63 15.41 16.44
N LEU A 48 9.40 14.87 15.24
CA LEU A 48 8.05 14.71 14.68
C LEU A 48 7.17 13.84 15.58
N VAL A 49 7.75 12.75 16.11
CA VAL A 49 7.07 11.87 17.07
C VAL A 49 6.74 12.61 18.37
N ALA A 50 7.64 13.44 18.88
CA ALA A 50 7.42 14.24 20.08
C ALA A 50 6.33 15.32 19.88
N GLU A 51 6.34 16.01 18.74
CA GLU A 51 5.33 17.00 18.35
C GLU A 51 3.94 16.36 18.28
N ALA A 52 3.83 15.15 17.73
CA ALA A 52 2.57 14.43 17.69
C ALA A 52 2.04 14.04 19.06
N VAL A 53 2.92 13.61 19.99
CA VAL A 53 2.52 13.34 21.37
C VAL A 53 2.10 14.62 22.10
N ALA A 54 2.72 15.76 21.78
CA ALA A 54 2.32 17.06 22.30
C ALA A 54 0.98 17.56 21.74
N GLY A 55 0.46 16.92 20.68
CA GLY A 55 -0.83 17.26 20.06
C GLY A 55 -0.74 18.39 19.05
N GLU A 56 0.42 18.61 18.44
CA GLU A 56 0.60 19.59 17.38
C GLU A 56 -0.15 19.16 16.11
N ALA A 57 -0.90 20.10 15.51
CA ALA A 57 -1.95 19.82 14.52
C ALA A 57 -1.45 19.21 13.19
N ASP A 58 -0.15 19.29 12.91
CA ASP A 58 0.45 18.87 11.65
C ASP A 58 1.36 17.62 11.78
N ALA A 59 1.58 17.12 12.99
CA ALA A 59 2.58 16.08 13.22
C ALA A 59 2.11 14.69 12.78
N PHE A 60 0.84 14.33 13.05
CA PHE A 60 0.17 13.16 12.46
C PHE A 60 -1.23 13.55 11.94
N PRO A 61 -1.63 13.11 10.73
CA PRO A 61 -2.94 13.46 10.18
C PRO A 61 -4.08 12.94 11.07
N ASP A 62 -5.17 13.70 11.13
CA ASP A 62 -6.40 13.37 11.87
C ASP A 62 -6.23 13.20 13.38
N SER A 63 -5.34 13.96 14.05
CA SER A 63 -5.12 13.84 15.50
C SER A 63 -6.16 14.61 16.34
N ASP A 64 -7.32 14.00 16.63
CA ASP A 64 -7.85 14.19 17.99
C ASP A 64 -6.76 13.73 18.96
N THR A 65 -6.71 14.28 20.18
CA THR A 65 -5.64 13.95 21.13
C THR A 65 -5.50 12.42 21.26
N LEU A 66 -4.32 11.88 20.91
CA LEU A 66 -4.01 10.44 20.91
C LEU A 66 -4.46 9.75 22.21
N GLN A 67 -4.39 10.48 23.32
CA GLN A 67 -4.85 10.04 24.63
C GLN A 67 -6.31 9.62 24.67
N SER A 68 -7.20 10.32 23.96
CA SER A 68 -8.63 9.98 23.88
C SER A 68 -8.91 8.70 23.08
N ARG A 69 -7.92 8.20 22.33
CA ARG A 69 -8.05 7.06 21.43
C ARG A 69 -7.48 5.76 21.98
N TRP A 70 -6.77 5.79 23.12
CA TRP A 70 -6.08 4.62 23.64
C TRP A 70 -6.99 3.41 23.84
N GLU A 71 -8.16 3.60 24.44
CA GLU A 71 -9.09 2.49 24.63
C GLU A 71 -9.58 1.88 23.31
N ALA A 72 -9.74 2.71 22.28
CA ALA A 72 -10.16 2.23 20.96
C ALA A 72 -9.02 1.49 20.24
N ILE A 73 -7.78 1.95 20.40
CA ILE A 73 -6.59 1.28 19.87
C ILE A 73 -6.39 -0.06 20.59
N ASP A 74 -6.50 -0.10 21.93
CA ASP A 74 -6.40 -1.34 22.71
C ASP A 74 -7.43 -2.38 22.25
N ARG A 75 -8.70 -1.99 22.08
CA ARG A 75 -9.76 -2.88 21.56
C ARG A 75 -9.46 -3.40 20.15
N LEU A 76 -8.88 -2.56 19.30
CA LEU A 76 -8.46 -2.98 17.96
C LEU A 76 -7.32 -4.00 18.06
N LEU A 77 -6.31 -3.77 18.90
CA LEU A 77 -5.21 -4.71 19.12
C LEU A 77 -5.71 -6.05 19.68
N ASP A 78 -6.62 -6.05 20.65
CA ASP A 78 -7.25 -7.26 21.17
C ASP A 78 -7.99 -8.02 20.06
N THR A 79 -8.71 -7.31 19.18
CA THR A 79 -9.38 -7.92 18.02
C THR A 79 -8.38 -8.54 17.05
N VAL A 80 -7.25 -7.86 16.81
CA VAL A 80 -6.18 -8.39 15.95
C VAL A 80 -5.59 -9.66 16.55
N ASP A 81 -5.29 -9.66 17.85
CA ASP A 81 -4.73 -10.82 18.55
C ASP A 81 -5.73 -12.02 18.49
N ASP A 82 -7.02 -11.78 18.72
CA ASP A 82 -8.08 -12.79 18.64
C ASP A 82 -8.25 -13.38 17.23
N ARG A 83 -8.06 -12.55 16.20
CA ARG A 83 -8.26 -12.91 14.78
C ARG A 83 -6.97 -13.28 14.06
N ALA A 84 -5.81 -13.15 14.70
CA ALA A 84 -4.51 -13.22 14.06
C ALA A 84 -4.33 -14.50 13.25
N THR A 85 -4.72 -15.65 13.82
CA THR A 85 -4.59 -16.96 13.15
C THR A 85 -5.37 -17.02 11.85
N ASP A 86 -6.65 -16.61 11.88
CA ASP A 86 -7.53 -16.66 10.70
C ASP A 86 -7.07 -15.67 9.63
N TRP A 87 -6.74 -14.44 10.03
CA TRP A 87 -6.28 -13.40 9.13
C TRP A 87 -4.93 -13.72 8.49
N ILE A 88 -3.98 -14.28 9.25
CA ILE A 88 -2.69 -14.73 8.72
C ILE A 88 -2.87 -15.89 7.74
N ALA A 89 -3.76 -16.84 8.04
CA ALA A 89 -4.04 -17.96 7.16
C ALA A 89 -4.67 -17.50 5.83
N ASP A 90 -5.62 -16.57 5.89
CA ASP A 90 -6.21 -15.97 4.70
C ASP A 90 -5.16 -15.20 3.89
N CYS A 91 -4.42 -14.29 4.53
CA CYS A 91 -3.35 -13.53 3.84
C CYS A 91 -2.33 -14.45 3.17
N THR A 92 -1.89 -15.51 3.87
CA THR A 92 -0.96 -16.50 3.31
C THR A 92 -1.57 -17.22 2.10
N THR A 93 -2.86 -17.58 2.19
CA THR A 93 -3.57 -18.23 1.08
C THR A 93 -3.65 -17.32 -0.13
N GLN A 94 -4.03 -16.05 0.05
CA GLN A 94 -4.14 -15.10 -1.07
C GLN A 94 -2.75 -14.76 -1.67
N LEU A 95 -1.73 -14.52 -0.84
CA LEU A 95 -0.38 -14.25 -1.32
C LEU A 95 0.17 -15.43 -2.12
N THR A 96 0.06 -16.66 -1.62
CA THR A 96 0.53 -17.85 -2.35
C THR A 96 -0.33 -18.17 -3.57
N HIS A 97 -1.58 -17.71 -3.59
CA HIS A 97 -2.44 -17.81 -4.75
C HIS A 97 -2.00 -16.90 -5.89
N VAL A 98 -1.57 -15.67 -5.62
CA VAL A 98 -1.22 -14.67 -6.64
C VAL A 98 0.27 -14.64 -6.95
N ILE A 99 1.13 -14.89 -5.96
CA ILE A 99 2.59 -14.69 -6.03
C ILE A 99 3.31 -16.05 -5.96
N PRO A 100 3.94 -16.50 -7.06
CA PRO A 100 4.72 -17.74 -7.06
C PRO A 100 5.89 -17.68 -6.08
N GLY A 101 5.94 -18.64 -5.15
CA GLY A 101 7.03 -18.73 -4.17
C GLY A 101 7.01 -17.65 -3.10
N ALA A 102 5.85 -17.05 -2.81
CA ALA A 102 5.70 -16.04 -1.75
C ALA A 102 6.31 -16.51 -0.41
N GLU A 103 7.29 -15.74 0.09
CA GLU A 103 7.97 -16.02 1.36
C GLU A 103 7.23 -15.38 2.53
N THR A 104 6.14 -16.03 2.97
CA THR A 104 5.29 -15.50 4.03
C THR A 104 5.71 -15.95 5.43
N GLY A 105 6.50 -17.02 5.58
CA GLY A 105 6.78 -17.71 6.87
C GLY A 105 7.12 -16.78 8.05
N ASP A 106 8.03 -15.83 7.85
CA ASP A 106 8.57 -14.96 8.90
C ASP A 106 8.31 -13.45 8.66
N LEU A 107 7.33 -13.10 7.82
CA LEU A 107 7.03 -11.71 7.52
C LEU A 107 6.36 -11.02 8.74
N PRO A 108 6.98 -9.97 9.32
CA PRO A 108 6.39 -9.24 10.44
C PRO A 108 5.38 -8.20 9.95
N LEU A 109 4.21 -8.19 10.60
CA LEU A 109 3.13 -7.22 10.41
C LEU A 109 3.09 -6.30 11.62
N TYR A 110 3.88 -5.24 11.59
CA TYR A 110 4.02 -4.31 12.69
C TYR A 110 2.77 -3.43 12.82
N LEU A 111 2.19 -3.42 14.02
CA LEU A 111 1.11 -2.53 14.39
C LEU A 111 1.73 -1.32 15.10
N GLY A 112 1.83 -0.21 14.39
CA GLY A 112 2.46 1.03 14.86
C GLY A 112 1.51 2.22 14.90
N ILE A 113 2.03 3.40 15.20
CA ILE A 113 1.25 4.64 15.32
C ILE A 113 1.99 5.81 14.66
N GLY A 114 1.26 6.58 13.85
CA GLY A 114 1.69 7.92 13.46
C GLY A 114 2.53 7.96 12.19
N TYR A 115 2.08 7.32 11.12
CA TYR A 115 2.74 7.51 9.83
C TYR A 115 1.73 7.45 8.68
N GLU A 116 1.77 6.41 7.86
CA GLU A 116 0.82 6.14 6.78
C GLU A 116 -0.12 5.01 7.19
N THR A 117 -1.28 4.92 6.54
CA THR A 117 -2.28 3.87 6.82
C THR A 117 -1.67 2.47 6.82
N GLY A 118 -0.86 2.18 5.79
CA GLY A 118 -0.06 0.97 5.66
C GLY A 118 1.20 1.28 4.83
N ILE A 119 2.25 0.50 5.05
CA ILE A 119 3.44 0.43 4.19
C ILE A 119 3.98 -1.00 4.17
N GLY A 120 4.57 -1.42 3.06
CA GLY A 120 5.27 -2.69 2.93
C GLY A 120 6.62 -2.52 2.23
N LEU A 121 7.68 -2.96 2.90
CA LEU A 121 9.05 -3.02 2.36
C LEU A 121 9.66 -4.39 2.68
N ALA A 122 10.82 -4.72 2.11
CA ALA A 122 11.44 -6.05 2.23
C ALA A 122 11.51 -6.60 3.68
N ASP A 123 11.69 -5.73 4.67
CA ASP A 123 11.85 -6.08 6.09
C ASP A 123 10.51 -6.26 6.85
N GLY A 124 9.37 -5.91 6.26
CA GLY A 124 8.06 -6.10 6.87
C GLY A 124 6.99 -5.12 6.40
N ALA A 125 5.78 -5.33 6.90
CA ALA A 125 4.67 -4.40 6.72
C ALA A 125 4.40 -3.64 8.02
N TYR A 126 4.07 -2.37 7.92
CA TYR A 126 3.65 -1.53 9.04
C TYR A 126 2.23 -1.03 8.79
N LEU A 127 1.39 -1.07 9.82
CA LEU A 127 0.01 -0.59 9.79
C LEU A 127 -0.18 0.40 10.95
N ASP A 128 -0.69 1.61 10.64
CA ASP A 128 -0.97 2.64 11.63
C ASP A 128 -2.32 2.40 12.32
N VAL A 129 -2.30 1.72 13.47
CA VAL A 129 -3.53 1.34 14.19
C VAL A 129 -4.26 2.53 14.83
N ALA A 130 -3.68 3.74 14.82
CA ALA A 130 -4.36 4.94 15.27
C ALA A 130 -5.34 5.51 14.22
N ARG A 131 -5.26 5.04 12.96
CA ARG A 131 -6.13 5.53 11.89
C ARG A 131 -7.60 5.19 12.14
N PRO A 132 -8.54 6.15 11.97
CA PRO A 132 -9.98 5.90 12.06
C PRO A 132 -10.43 4.73 11.17
N PHE A 133 -9.82 4.61 10.00
CA PHE A 133 -10.08 3.55 9.02
C PHE A 133 -10.19 2.15 9.64
N TYR A 134 -9.25 1.76 10.51
CA TYR A 134 -9.27 0.44 11.15
C TYR A 134 -10.26 0.32 12.32
N ARG A 135 -10.56 1.43 13.00
CA ARG A 135 -11.45 1.44 14.16
C ARG A 135 -12.93 1.34 13.76
N GLU A 136 -13.27 1.91 12.62
CA GLU A 136 -14.61 1.82 12.03
C GLU A 136 -14.95 0.39 11.61
N ASN A 137 -13.96 -0.34 11.08
CA ASN A 137 -14.10 -1.75 10.73
C ASN A 137 -12.77 -2.49 10.92
N PRO A 138 -12.61 -3.25 12.02
CA PRO A 138 -11.37 -3.99 12.31
C PRO A 138 -10.95 -4.98 11.23
N ALA A 139 -11.89 -5.52 10.43
CA ALA A 139 -11.55 -6.42 9.32
C ALA A 139 -10.67 -5.72 8.27
N ARG A 140 -10.65 -4.37 8.23
CA ARG A 140 -9.76 -3.59 7.38
C ARG A 140 -8.28 -3.84 7.65
N VAL A 141 -7.91 -4.22 8.88
CA VAL A 141 -6.53 -4.61 9.20
C VAL A 141 -6.09 -5.79 8.34
N ARG A 142 -6.95 -6.79 8.13
CA ARG A 142 -6.64 -7.94 7.28
C ARG A 142 -6.33 -7.53 5.84
N TYR A 143 -7.18 -6.69 5.24
CA TYR A 143 -7.03 -6.31 3.84
C TYR A 143 -5.80 -5.44 3.62
N VAL A 144 -5.53 -4.50 4.53
CA VAL A 144 -4.30 -3.70 4.44
C VAL A 144 -3.07 -4.55 4.73
N ALA A 145 -3.12 -5.48 5.70
CA ALA A 145 -2.02 -6.40 5.93
C ALA A 145 -1.70 -7.24 4.69
N LEU A 146 -2.71 -7.68 3.95
CA LEU A 146 -2.55 -8.39 2.68
C LEU A 146 -1.96 -7.49 1.57
N HIS A 147 -2.47 -6.27 1.44
CA HIS A 147 -1.97 -5.26 0.50
C HIS A 147 -0.48 -4.97 0.76
N GLU A 148 -0.11 -4.61 1.98
CA GLU A 148 1.27 -4.29 2.33
C GLU A 148 2.18 -5.52 2.26
N SER A 149 1.70 -6.71 2.62
CA SER A 149 2.49 -7.94 2.44
C SER A 149 2.78 -8.25 0.98
N THR A 150 1.92 -7.79 0.06
CA THR A 150 2.18 -7.89 -1.38
C THR A 150 3.35 -7.00 -1.77
N HIS A 151 3.44 -5.78 -1.24
CA HIS A 151 4.61 -4.92 -1.43
C HIS A 151 5.89 -5.53 -0.84
N VAL A 152 5.83 -6.16 0.34
CA VAL A 152 6.99 -6.88 0.90
C VAL A 152 7.49 -7.97 -0.08
N CYS A 153 6.57 -8.78 -0.61
CA CYS A 153 6.91 -9.83 -1.57
C CYS A 153 7.46 -9.24 -2.87
N TYR A 154 6.91 -8.10 -3.31
CA TYR A 154 7.36 -7.40 -4.51
C TYR A 154 8.77 -6.84 -4.32
N ASP A 155 9.04 -6.13 -3.23
CA ASP A 155 10.34 -5.52 -2.93
C ASP A 155 11.44 -6.59 -2.83
N ARG A 156 11.19 -7.70 -2.14
CA ARG A 156 12.14 -8.84 -2.06
C ARG A 156 12.50 -9.44 -3.41
N ARG A 157 11.57 -9.41 -4.37
CA ARG A 157 11.77 -10.00 -5.69
C ARG A 157 12.42 -9.03 -6.67
N HIS A 158 11.95 -7.78 -6.67
CA HIS A 158 12.25 -6.78 -7.70
C HIS A 158 13.20 -5.69 -7.22
N ASP A 159 13.63 -5.73 -5.95
CA ASP A 159 14.47 -4.71 -5.33
C ASP A 159 13.89 -3.30 -5.59
N LEU A 160 12.65 -3.10 -5.14
CA LEU A 160 11.85 -1.91 -5.45
C LEU A 160 12.58 -0.65 -5.00
N GLN A 161 13.21 -0.69 -3.82
CA GLN A 161 13.94 0.45 -3.29
C GLN A 161 15.12 0.84 -4.19
N ALA A 162 15.99 -0.11 -4.55
CA ALA A 162 17.12 0.18 -5.42
C ALA A 162 16.67 0.60 -6.82
N THR A 163 15.62 -0.05 -7.34
CA THR A 163 15.02 0.28 -8.63
C THR A 163 14.56 1.74 -8.65
N MET A 164 13.76 2.16 -7.66
CA MET A 164 13.23 3.52 -7.58
C MET A 164 14.33 4.57 -7.37
N ALA A 165 15.33 4.27 -6.54
CA ALA A 165 16.46 5.18 -6.29
C ALA A 165 17.36 5.39 -7.53
N ALA A 166 17.37 4.45 -8.47
CA ALA A 166 18.16 4.53 -9.69
C ALA A 166 17.46 5.31 -10.84
N LEU A 167 16.20 5.71 -10.67
CA LEU A 167 15.45 6.41 -11.71
C LEU A 167 15.76 7.91 -11.72
N ASP A 168 16.02 8.44 -12.92
CA ASP A 168 16.16 9.87 -13.14
C ASP A 168 14.78 10.50 -13.42
N LEU A 169 14.19 11.11 -12.41
CA LEU A 169 12.85 11.70 -12.52
C LEU A 169 12.84 13.05 -13.26
N ASP A 170 13.99 13.58 -13.66
CA ASP A 170 14.07 14.78 -14.51
C ASP A 170 13.94 14.44 -16.01
N GLU A 171 14.01 13.15 -16.36
CA GLU A 171 13.91 12.66 -17.73
C GLU A 171 12.58 11.92 -17.99
N PRO A 172 11.94 12.09 -19.16
CA PRO A 172 10.67 11.42 -19.47
C PRO A 172 10.74 9.89 -19.34
N THR A 173 11.87 9.30 -19.71
CA THR A 173 12.09 7.85 -19.62
C THR A 173 12.15 7.35 -18.17
N GLY A 174 12.72 8.12 -17.26
CA GLY A 174 12.74 7.79 -15.84
C GLY A 174 11.38 8.00 -15.18
N GLN A 175 10.64 9.05 -15.55
CA GLN A 175 9.26 9.25 -15.10
C GLN A 175 8.32 8.13 -15.56
N ARG A 176 8.46 7.69 -16.82
CA ARG A 176 7.69 6.55 -17.34
C ARG A 176 7.97 5.27 -16.55
N ARG A 177 9.25 4.94 -16.34
CA ARG A 177 9.65 3.78 -15.55
C ARG A 177 9.19 3.85 -14.11
N PHE A 178 9.21 5.04 -13.50
CA PHE A 178 8.68 5.28 -12.16
C PHE A 178 7.18 4.95 -12.11
N PHE A 179 6.41 5.49 -13.07
CA PHE A 179 4.99 5.22 -13.16
C PHE A 179 4.68 3.74 -13.42
N GLU A 180 5.35 3.10 -14.36
CA GLU A 180 5.18 1.67 -14.67
C GLU A 180 5.54 0.78 -13.47
N THR A 181 6.61 1.13 -12.73
CA THR A 181 6.99 0.40 -11.51
C THR A 181 5.92 0.50 -10.44
N LEU A 182 5.35 1.70 -10.23
CA LEU A 182 4.26 1.89 -9.29
C LEU A 182 2.97 1.22 -9.75
N LEU A 183 2.62 1.31 -11.03
CA LEU A 183 1.49 0.60 -11.60
C LEU A 183 1.63 -0.91 -11.35
N HIS A 184 2.80 -1.47 -11.60
CA HIS A 184 3.03 -2.90 -11.42
C HIS A 184 2.91 -3.31 -9.95
N THR A 185 3.60 -2.66 -9.02
CA THR A 185 3.51 -3.05 -7.60
C THR A 185 2.12 -2.82 -7.01
N GLU A 186 1.44 -1.72 -7.37
CA GLU A 186 0.11 -1.39 -6.86
C GLU A 186 -0.97 -2.28 -7.47
N ALA A 187 -0.83 -2.67 -8.74
CA ALA A 187 -1.72 -3.63 -9.39
C ALA A 187 -1.87 -4.88 -8.54
N TYR A 188 -0.76 -5.51 -8.17
CA TYR A 188 -0.78 -6.73 -7.37
C TYR A 188 -1.29 -6.49 -5.96
N ALA A 189 -0.88 -5.39 -5.31
CA ALA A 189 -1.29 -5.11 -3.93
C ALA A 189 -2.80 -4.87 -3.82
N VAL A 190 -3.39 -4.10 -4.74
CA VAL A 190 -4.84 -3.82 -4.79
C VAL A 190 -5.62 -5.05 -5.24
N TYR A 191 -5.17 -5.73 -6.29
CA TYR A 191 -5.84 -6.92 -6.80
C TYR A 191 -5.90 -8.03 -5.74
N THR A 192 -4.77 -8.33 -5.10
CA THR A 192 -4.67 -9.41 -4.09
C THR A 192 -5.53 -9.11 -2.86
N ALA A 193 -5.47 -7.88 -2.33
CA ALA A 193 -6.31 -7.47 -1.20
C ALA A 193 -7.80 -7.36 -1.58
N GLY A 194 -8.10 -7.05 -2.84
CA GLY A 194 -9.44 -6.96 -3.37
C GLY A 194 -10.19 -8.30 -3.45
N ILE A 195 -9.49 -9.44 -3.57
CA ILE A 195 -10.12 -10.78 -3.62
C ILE A 195 -10.99 -11.04 -2.38
N PRO A 196 -10.43 -11.08 -1.14
CA PRO A 196 -11.25 -11.30 0.04
C PRO A 196 -12.17 -10.11 0.35
N TRP A 197 -11.79 -8.88 0.00
CA TRP A 197 -12.65 -7.69 0.19
C TRP A 197 -13.99 -7.83 -0.52
N ARG A 198 -13.95 -8.22 -1.81
CA ARG A 198 -15.16 -8.39 -2.63
C ARG A 198 -15.98 -9.61 -2.19
N ALA A 199 -15.33 -10.68 -1.72
CA ALA A 199 -16.01 -11.87 -1.22
C ALA A 199 -16.83 -11.62 0.06
N ASP A 200 -16.41 -10.65 0.87
CA ASP A 200 -17.04 -10.29 2.14
C ASP A 200 -18.11 -9.18 2.00
N ASP A 201 -18.62 -8.94 0.79
CA ASP A 201 -19.56 -7.85 0.48
C ASP A 201 -19.04 -6.46 0.91
N GLY A 202 -17.71 -6.25 0.91
CA GLY A 202 -17.05 -4.98 1.26
C GLY A 202 -17.41 -3.78 0.37
N VAL A 203 -18.31 -3.96 -0.58
CA VAL A 203 -18.81 -2.96 -1.53
C VAL A 203 -19.62 -1.84 -0.84
N ALA A 204 -20.14 -2.06 0.37
CA ALA A 204 -21.06 -1.13 1.02
C ALA A 204 -20.40 0.17 1.57
N ASP A 205 -19.07 0.24 1.63
CA ASP A 205 -18.35 1.32 2.31
C ASP A 205 -17.24 1.90 1.41
N VAL A 206 -17.62 2.83 0.54
CA VAL A 206 -16.76 3.45 -0.50
C VAL A 206 -16.26 4.85 -0.13
N ASP A 207 -16.42 5.28 1.12
CA ASP A 207 -16.07 6.66 1.51
C ASP A 207 -14.55 6.86 1.66
N HIS A 208 -13.79 5.78 1.88
CA HIS A 208 -12.33 5.83 2.00
C HIS A 208 -11.63 5.49 0.67
N PRO A 209 -10.57 6.22 0.24
CA PRO A 209 -9.89 5.99 -1.03
C PRO A 209 -9.43 4.55 -1.27
N MET A 210 -8.91 3.85 -0.25
CA MET A 210 -8.51 2.44 -0.38
C MET A 210 -9.70 1.51 -0.66
N CYS A 211 -10.89 1.80 -0.12
CA CYS A 211 -12.09 1.03 -0.43
C CYS A 211 -12.48 1.23 -1.90
N CYS A 212 -12.37 2.46 -2.41
CA CYS A 212 -12.56 2.76 -3.83
C CYS A 212 -11.56 1.99 -4.70
N ASP A 213 -10.31 1.82 -4.25
CA ASP A 213 -9.28 1.07 -4.99
C ASP A 213 -9.66 -0.42 -5.12
N TYR A 214 -10.11 -1.06 -4.04
CA TYR A 214 -10.57 -2.46 -4.09
C TYR A 214 -11.87 -2.67 -4.88
N HIS A 215 -12.62 -1.59 -5.08
CA HIS A 215 -13.86 -1.55 -5.86
C HIS A 215 -13.66 -1.10 -7.32
N ALA A 216 -12.46 -0.70 -7.73
CA ALA A 216 -12.21 -0.04 -9.02
C ALA A 216 -12.77 -0.80 -10.24
N VAL A 217 -12.82 -2.14 -10.18
CA VAL A 217 -13.27 -3.00 -11.28
C VAL A 217 -14.77 -3.28 -11.31
N ALA A 218 -15.54 -2.73 -10.38
CA ALA A 218 -16.97 -2.97 -10.28
C ALA A 218 -17.83 -2.08 -11.18
N ASP A 219 -17.28 -0.97 -11.69
CA ASP A 219 -17.96 -0.01 -12.56
C ASP A 219 -17.16 0.20 -13.86
N ASP A 220 -17.60 -0.47 -14.93
CA ASP A 220 -16.97 -0.37 -16.26
C ASP A 220 -16.87 1.10 -16.74
N SER A 221 -17.86 1.96 -16.45
CA SER A 221 -17.84 3.36 -16.90
C SER A 221 -16.74 4.16 -16.21
N TRP A 222 -16.50 3.87 -14.94
CA TRP A 222 -15.39 4.47 -14.21
C TRP A 222 -14.03 3.96 -14.69
N VAL A 223 -13.94 2.67 -15.06
CA VAL A 223 -12.73 2.11 -15.66
C VAL A 223 -12.41 2.77 -17.01
N HIS A 224 -13.41 3.06 -17.85
CA HIS A 224 -13.23 3.85 -19.08
C HIS A 224 -12.56 5.20 -18.79
N ASP A 225 -13.10 5.99 -17.85
CA ASP A 225 -12.52 7.28 -17.47
C ASP A 225 -11.07 7.16 -16.96
N LEU A 226 -10.77 6.10 -16.20
CA LEU A 226 -9.43 5.83 -15.71
C LEU A 226 -8.47 5.47 -16.86
N VAL A 227 -8.93 4.68 -17.84
CA VAL A 227 -8.12 4.28 -19.00
C VAL A 227 -7.77 5.49 -19.85
N ASP A 228 -8.72 6.40 -20.08
CA ASP A 228 -8.46 7.67 -20.77
C ASP A 228 -7.38 8.50 -20.06
N GLN A 229 -7.39 8.57 -18.72
CA GLN A 229 -6.36 9.29 -17.97
C GLN A 229 -5.00 8.59 -18.02
N TYR A 230 -4.99 7.26 -18.06
CA TYR A 230 -3.78 6.46 -18.19
C TYR A 230 -3.15 6.56 -19.58
N ASP A 231 -3.95 6.46 -20.64
CA ASP A 231 -3.49 6.63 -22.01
C ASP A 231 -2.98 8.06 -22.24
N SER A 232 -3.70 9.08 -21.75
CA SER A 232 -3.24 10.47 -21.81
C SER A 232 -1.88 10.67 -21.14
N LEU A 233 -1.64 10.04 -19.99
CA LEU A 233 -0.35 10.09 -19.29
C LEU A 233 0.74 9.38 -20.09
N ARG A 234 0.47 8.19 -20.62
CA ARG A 234 1.44 7.44 -21.43
C ARG A 234 1.83 8.17 -22.70
N GLU A 235 0.86 8.73 -23.40
CA GLU A 235 1.11 9.53 -24.60
C GLU A 235 1.97 10.76 -24.30
N SER A 236 1.87 11.35 -23.10
CA SER A 236 2.75 12.45 -22.70
C SER A 236 4.22 12.01 -22.64
N PHE A 237 4.49 10.82 -22.09
CA PHE A 237 5.83 10.24 -22.08
C PHE A 237 6.31 9.88 -23.49
N ASP A 238 5.43 9.36 -24.35
CA ASP A 238 5.78 9.04 -25.75
C ASP A 238 6.11 10.29 -26.57
N ARG A 239 5.51 11.45 -26.23
CA ARG A 239 5.87 12.76 -26.80
C ARG A 239 7.15 13.35 -26.19
N GLY A 240 7.76 12.69 -25.20
CA GLY A 240 8.95 13.17 -24.51
C GLY A 240 8.67 14.31 -23.53
N GLU A 241 7.44 14.43 -23.02
CA GLU A 241 7.10 15.44 -22.02
C GLU A 241 7.62 15.02 -20.63
N THR A 242 8.30 15.93 -19.94
CA THR A 242 8.66 15.81 -18.52
C THR A 242 7.62 16.53 -17.68
N LEU A 243 6.98 15.83 -16.75
CA LEU A 243 6.07 16.43 -15.78
C LEU A 243 6.85 17.07 -14.63
N SER A 244 6.30 18.11 -13.99
CA SER A 244 6.85 18.54 -12.70
C SER A 244 6.69 17.43 -11.66
N HIS A 245 7.57 17.39 -10.65
CA HIS A 245 7.47 16.44 -9.56
C HIS A 245 6.06 16.42 -8.91
N GLU A 246 5.48 17.59 -8.63
CA GLU A 246 4.12 17.71 -8.09
C GLU A 246 3.07 17.09 -9.03
N ALA A 247 3.18 17.33 -10.35
CA ALA A 247 2.24 16.78 -11.31
C ALA A 247 2.37 15.25 -11.40
N LEU A 248 3.59 14.71 -11.41
CA LEU A 248 3.85 13.27 -11.38
C LEU A 248 3.29 12.63 -10.11
N MET A 249 3.57 13.21 -8.93
CA MET A 249 3.05 12.72 -7.66
C MET A 249 1.52 12.78 -7.60
N ARG A 250 0.90 13.85 -8.10
CA ARG A 250 -0.56 13.97 -8.14
C ARG A 250 -1.22 12.95 -9.08
N ARG A 251 -0.60 12.65 -10.22
CA ARG A 251 -1.09 11.61 -11.15
C ARG A 251 -0.96 10.21 -10.54
N THR A 252 0.07 10.00 -9.74
CA THR A 252 0.41 8.70 -9.14
C THR A 252 -0.37 8.45 -7.85
N PHE A 253 -0.34 9.39 -6.90
CA PHE A 253 -0.86 9.23 -5.54
C PHE A 253 -2.03 10.15 -5.20
N GLY A 254 -2.38 11.10 -6.08
CA GLY A 254 -3.50 12.03 -5.86
C GLY A 254 -4.87 11.36 -6.00
N GLY A 255 -5.97 12.14 -6.03
CA GLY A 255 -7.34 11.61 -5.87
C GLY A 255 -7.78 10.50 -6.83
N LEU A 256 -7.16 10.39 -8.01
CA LEU A 256 -7.44 9.29 -8.95
C LEU A 256 -6.71 7.99 -8.61
N ARG A 257 -5.57 8.06 -7.90
CA ARG A 257 -4.74 6.91 -7.53
C ARG A 257 -4.56 5.95 -8.70
N LEU A 258 -4.11 6.51 -9.83
CA LEU A 258 -4.18 5.85 -11.13
C LEU A 258 -3.46 4.47 -11.16
N PRO A 259 -2.22 4.32 -10.63
CA PRO A 259 -1.55 3.02 -10.52
C PRO A 259 -2.38 1.94 -9.81
N TYR A 260 -3.10 2.32 -8.76
CA TYR A 260 -3.89 1.42 -7.92
C TYR A 260 -5.08 0.87 -8.71
N ARG A 261 -5.86 1.77 -9.31
CA ARG A 261 -7.15 1.44 -9.90
C ARG A 261 -7.01 0.83 -11.29
N ILE A 262 -6.14 1.41 -12.12
CA ILE A 262 -5.81 0.81 -13.43
C ILE A 262 -5.04 -0.49 -13.26
N GLY A 263 -4.10 -0.55 -12.31
CA GLY A 263 -3.39 -1.80 -12.02
C GLY A 263 -4.35 -2.94 -11.64
N CYS A 264 -5.32 -2.67 -10.77
CA CYS A 264 -6.36 -3.63 -10.39
C CYS A 264 -7.22 -4.06 -11.60
N ALA A 265 -7.68 -3.11 -12.42
CA ALA A 265 -8.43 -3.40 -13.64
C ALA A 265 -7.63 -4.23 -14.63
N LEU A 266 -6.35 -3.92 -14.82
CA LEU A 266 -5.45 -4.67 -15.70
C LEU A 266 -5.32 -6.12 -15.24
N LEU A 267 -5.07 -6.38 -13.95
CA LEU A 267 -4.94 -7.75 -13.44
C LEU A 267 -6.25 -8.53 -13.46
N ASP A 268 -7.38 -7.90 -13.16
CA ASP A 268 -8.70 -8.51 -13.28
C ASP A 268 -8.97 -8.97 -14.72
N ARG A 269 -8.64 -8.13 -15.72
CA ARG A 269 -8.75 -8.48 -17.13
C ARG A 269 -7.78 -9.59 -17.54
N VAL A 270 -6.51 -9.52 -17.12
CA VAL A 270 -5.52 -10.57 -17.38
C VAL A 270 -6.00 -11.91 -16.84
N GLU A 271 -6.54 -11.96 -15.62
CA GLU A 271 -7.12 -13.18 -15.08
C GLU A 271 -8.30 -13.66 -15.94
N SER A 272 -9.22 -12.76 -16.30
CA SER A 272 -10.42 -13.12 -17.05
C SER A 272 -10.12 -13.66 -18.45
N GLU A 273 -9.08 -13.15 -19.12
CA GLU A 273 -8.75 -13.48 -20.51
C GLU A 273 -7.67 -14.56 -20.64
N HIS A 274 -6.74 -14.61 -19.70
CA HIS A 274 -5.55 -15.47 -19.76
C HIS A 274 -5.39 -16.39 -18.54
N GLY A 275 -6.23 -16.24 -17.52
CA GLY A 275 -6.24 -17.06 -16.32
C GLY A 275 -5.17 -16.67 -15.28
N MET A 276 -5.32 -17.22 -14.08
CA MET A 276 -4.41 -16.99 -12.94
C MET A 276 -2.93 -17.33 -13.22
N ALA A 277 -2.66 -18.24 -14.16
CA ALA A 277 -1.28 -18.52 -14.58
C ALA A 277 -0.60 -17.29 -15.20
N ALA A 278 -1.33 -16.50 -16.00
CA ALA A 278 -0.80 -15.28 -16.60
C ALA A 278 -0.57 -14.16 -15.56
N VAL A 279 -1.45 -14.06 -14.55
CA VAL A 279 -1.27 -13.17 -13.39
C VAL A 279 0.02 -13.52 -12.65
N ARG A 280 0.20 -14.81 -12.33
CA ARG A 280 1.42 -15.30 -11.66
C ARG A 280 2.70 -15.05 -12.46
N ASP A 281 2.66 -15.31 -13.76
CA ASP A 281 3.78 -15.05 -14.67
C ASP A 281 4.07 -13.55 -14.77
N GLY A 282 3.03 -12.71 -14.73
CA GLY A 282 3.15 -11.26 -14.74
C GLY A 282 3.95 -10.75 -13.54
N PHE A 283 3.70 -11.27 -12.34
CA PHE A 283 4.43 -10.86 -11.13
C PHE A 283 5.93 -11.14 -11.26
N ALA A 284 6.27 -12.16 -12.06
CA ALA A 284 7.65 -12.56 -12.26
C ALA A 284 8.44 -11.61 -13.18
N MET A 285 7.77 -10.78 -13.97
CA MET A 285 8.34 -9.85 -14.96
C MET A 285 8.81 -8.55 -14.32
N ASP A 286 9.72 -7.85 -14.97
CA ASP A 286 9.94 -6.44 -14.66
C ASP A 286 8.73 -5.60 -15.08
N ALA A 287 8.58 -4.42 -14.48
CA ALA A 287 7.41 -3.57 -14.67
C ALA A 287 7.18 -3.12 -16.11
N VAL A 288 8.26 -2.87 -16.87
CA VAL A 288 8.15 -2.44 -18.28
C VAL A 288 7.61 -3.60 -19.10
N SER A 289 8.21 -4.78 -19.00
CA SER A 289 7.75 -6.00 -19.68
C SER A 289 6.31 -6.36 -19.33
N PHE A 290 5.92 -6.18 -18.06
CA PHE A 290 4.54 -6.40 -17.59
C PHE A 290 3.56 -5.47 -18.33
N CYS A 291 3.82 -4.16 -18.32
CA CYS A 291 3.00 -3.17 -19.00
C CYS A 291 2.94 -3.43 -20.51
N GLU A 292 4.07 -3.65 -21.17
CA GLU A 292 4.13 -3.93 -22.61
C GLU A 292 3.32 -5.19 -23.00
N LYS A 293 3.39 -6.24 -22.18
CA LYS A 293 2.72 -7.51 -22.46
C LYS A 293 1.21 -7.42 -22.29
N PHE A 294 0.75 -6.76 -21.24
CA PHE A 294 -0.65 -6.86 -20.81
C PHE A 294 -1.50 -5.63 -21.10
N ASP A 295 -0.92 -4.51 -21.53
CA ASP A 295 -1.69 -3.30 -21.79
C ASP A 295 -2.89 -3.47 -22.74
N THR A 296 -2.77 -4.34 -23.73
CA THR A 296 -3.83 -4.57 -24.73
C THR A 296 -5.12 -5.13 -24.13
N VAL A 297 -5.09 -5.72 -22.92
CA VAL A 297 -6.33 -6.17 -22.24
C VAL A 297 -7.26 -5.00 -21.88
N LEU A 298 -6.73 -3.77 -21.85
CA LEU A 298 -7.49 -2.54 -21.63
C LEU A 298 -8.17 -2.03 -22.91
N ASP A 299 -7.93 -2.61 -24.10
CA ASP A 299 -8.54 -2.18 -25.37
C ASP A 299 -10.07 -2.23 -25.36
N ARG A 300 -10.66 -3.05 -24.48
CA ARG A 300 -12.11 -3.08 -24.24
C ARG A 300 -12.64 -1.73 -23.75
N TYR A 301 -11.84 -1.01 -22.97
CA TYR A 301 -12.20 0.27 -22.36
C TYR A 301 -11.78 1.48 -23.22
N ARG A 302 -11.15 1.26 -24.38
CA ARG A 302 -10.75 2.30 -25.33
C ARG A 302 -11.80 2.55 -26.44
N GLN A 303 -12.93 1.85 -26.40
CA GLN A 303 -14.01 1.87 -27.41
C GLN A 303 -15.21 2.65 -26.90
#